data_AF-A0A9N7RKS3-F1
#
_entry.id   AF-A0A9N7RKS3-F1
#
_cell.length_a   1.000
_cell.length_b   1.000
_cell.length_c   1.000
_cell.angle_alpha   90.00
_cell.angle_beta   90.00
_cell.angle_gamma   90.00
#
_symmetry.space_group_name_H-M   'P 1'
#
loop_
_entity.id
_entity.type
_entity.pdbx_description
1 polymer ?
#
loop_
_entity_poly.entity_id
_entity_poly.type
_entity_poly.pdbx_seq_one_letter_code
_entity_poly.pdbx_strand_id
1 'polypeptide(L)'
;MEKLINVAEHPKKTEHLMSLLEAKERLHLIKANLLEEGSFDFVVAGCDGIFHTASLFYHAVKDPQAELIDPTLKGTLNVLQSVAKAPSVKRVVLILSIASVAYNDTPAGPETVTDETWWSDPEWCKKAKKWYVLSKTVVEEVAWKFVKEKDVALAHILAFENPSVNGRYLTMERVAHYSGIVEIMREIYPELPIPTKCADDKPFATKYLVSKERAKSLGIDFIPVDQGLK
;
A
#
# COMPACT_ATOMS: atom_id res chain seq x y z
N MET A 1 3.72 10.70 21.12
CA MET A 1 2.87 11.81 20.61
C MET A 1 3.80 12.76 19.86
N GLU A 2 4.20 12.39 18.65
CA GLU A 2 5.04 13.26 17.82
C GLU A 2 4.23 14.48 17.42
N LYS A 3 4.78 15.68 17.66
CA LYS A 3 4.29 16.91 17.07
C LYS A 3 4.22 16.69 15.56
N LEU A 4 3.03 16.74 14.98
CA LEU A 4 2.81 16.69 13.54
C LEU A 4 3.51 17.91 12.92
N ILE A 5 4.75 17.68 12.52
CA ILE A 5 5.64 18.58 11.79
C ILE A 5 4.91 18.99 10.50
N ASN A 6 4.72 20.30 10.29
CA ASN A 6 4.02 20.86 9.13
C ASN A 6 4.85 20.63 7.86
N VAL A 7 4.73 19.44 7.25
CA VAL A 7 5.63 18.98 6.17
C VAL A 7 5.77 20.01 5.04
N ALA A 8 4.69 20.71 4.68
CA ALA A 8 4.68 21.74 3.64
C ALA A 8 5.68 22.88 3.89
N GLU A 9 6.01 23.17 5.16
CA GLU A 9 6.92 24.25 5.58
C GLU A 9 8.33 23.76 5.93
N HIS A 10 8.66 22.49 5.67
CA HIS A 10 9.98 21.94 5.98
C HIS A 10 10.82 21.70 4.71
N PRO A 11 11.77 22.59 4.39
CA PRO A 11 12.60 22.47 3.19
C PRO A 11 13.25 21.10 3.04
N LYS A 12 13.80 20.54 4.14
CA LYS A 12 14.39 19.18 4.13
C LYS A 12 13.45 18.08 3.65
N LYS A 13 12.14 18.25 3.81
CA LYS A 13 11.11 17.30 3.40
C LYS A 13 10.45 17.64 2.05
N THR A 14 10.54 18.88 1.58
CA THR A 14 9.77 19.34 0.41
C THR A 14 10.62 19.80 -0.76
N GLU A 15 11.89 20.17 -0.54
CA GLU A 15 12.77 20.71 -1.57
C GLU A 15 12.94 19.74 -2.75
N HIS A 16 13.13 18.45 -2.47
CA HIS A 16 13.24 17.41 -3.50
C HIS A 16 11.95 17.24 -4.35
N LEU A 17 10.78 17.58 -3.79
CA LEU A 17 9.52 17.56 -4.53
C LEU A 17 9.40 18.81 -5.41
N MET A 18 9.78 19.97 -4.87
CA MET A 18 9.75 21.24 -5.58
C MET A 18 10.83 21.33 -6.67
N SER A 19 11.86 20.48 -6.63
CA SER A 19 12.87 20.36 -7.68
C SER A 19 12.46 19.46 -8.85
N LEU A 20 11.29 18.81 -8.80
CA LEU A 20 10.78 18.01 -9.91
C LEU A 20 10.36 18.91 -11.09
N LEU A 21 10.38 18.33 -12.29
CA LEU A 21 10.01 19.04 -13.52
C LEU A 21 8.57 19.59 -13.42
N GLU A 22 8.41 20.89 -13.65
CA GLU A 22 7.13 21.62 -13.59
C GLU A 22 6.42 21.59 -12.23
N ALA A 23 7.15 21.30 -11.15
CA ALA A 23 6.56 21.27 -9.80
C ALA A 23 6.10 22.66 -9.35
N LYS A 24 6.82 23.73 -9.70
CA LYS A 24 6.46 25.10 -9.28
C LYS A 24 5.10 25.55 -9.83
N GLU A 25 4.71 25.02 -10.98
CA GLU A 25 3.50 25.37 -11.71
C GLU A 25 2.33 24.42 -11.39
N ARG A 26 2.61 23.16 -11.03
CA ARG A 26 1.59 22.10 -10.95
C ARG A 26 1.51 21.38 -9.60
N LEU A 27 2.50 21.53 -8.72
CA LEU A 27 2.51 20.90 -7.40
C LEU A 27 2.04 21.89 -6.34
N HIS A 28 0.90 21.57 -5.73
CA HIS A 28 0.38 22.30 -4.57
C HIS A 28 0.55 21.47 -3.31
N LEU A 29 1.43 21.93 -2.40
CA LEU A 29 1.61 21.30 -1.10
C LEU A 29 0.57 21.86 -0.12
N ILE A 30 -0.39 21.03 0.27
CA ILE A 30 -1.46 21.39 1.20
C ILE A 30 -1.29 20.60 2.49
N LYS A 31 -1.38 21.31 3.62
CA LYS A 31 -1.34 20.68 4.95
C LYS A 31 -2.63 19.90 5.18
N ALA A 32 -2.50 18.61 5.46
CA ALA A 32 -3.58 17.77 5.94
C ALA A 32 -3.07 16.75 6.96
N ASN A 33 -3.94 16.32 7.87
CA ASN A 33 -3.64 15.37 8.92
C ASN A 33 -4.61 14.19 8.85
N LEU A 34 -4.04 13.00 8.70
CA LEU A 34 -4.76 11.76 8.55
C LEU A 34 -5.78 11.51 9.68
N LEU A 35 -5.44 11.93 10.92
CA LEU A 35 -6.24 11.65 12.11
C LEU A 35 -7.18 12.79 12.53
N GLU A 36 -7.15 13.91 11.80
CA GLU A 36 -7.98 15.09 12.02
C GLU A 36 -9.17 15.08 11.05
N GLU A 37 -10.37 14.91 11.61
CA GLU A 37 -11.59 14.78 10.82
C GLU A 37 -11.83 16.02 9.94
N GLY A 38 -12.18 15.79 8.67
CA GLY A 38 -12.45 16.86 7.72
C GLY A 38 -11.21 17.58 7.19
N SER A 39 -10.01 17.22 7.67
CA SER A 39 -8.75 17.82 7.20
C SER A 39 -8.51 17.64 5.70
N PHE A 40 -9.20 16.71 5.04
CA PHE A 40 -9.09 16.47 3.60
C PHE A 40 -10.22 17.11 2.79
N ASP A 41 -11.28 17.64 3.41
CA ASP A 41 -12.47 18.16 2.71
C ASP A 41 -12.08 19.23 1.68
N PHE A 42 -11.14 20.12 2.04
CA PHE A 42 -10.63 21.16 1.14
C PHE A 42 -9.76 20.59 0.00
N VAL A 43 -8.82 19.68 0.31
CA VAL A 43 -7.82 19.22 -0.68
C VAL A 43 -8.43 18.29 -1.73
N VAL A 44 -9.51 17.58 -1.41
CA VAL A 44 -10.19 16.70 -2.38
C VAL A 44 -11.19 17.45 -3.26
N ALA A 45 -11.63 18.64 -2.84
CA ALA A 45 -12.59 19.44 -3.58
C ALA A 45 -11.98 19.95 -4.89
N GLY A 46 -12.65 19.69 -6.01
CA GLY A 46 -12.16 20.07 -7.34
C GLY A 46 -11.19 19.07 -7.96
N CYS A 47 -10.77 18.03 -7.24
CA CYS A 47 -9.99 16.94 -7.83
C CYS A 47 -10.88 15.98 -8.63
N ASP A 48 -10.40 15.53 -9.79
CA ASP A 48 -11.00 14.44 -10.56
C ASP A 48 -10.64 13.05 -10.00
N GLY A 49 -9.46 12.92 -9.39
CA GLY A 49 -8.95 11.64 -8.89
C GLY A 49 -8.09 11.81 -7.65
N ILE A 50 -8.17 10.84 -6.74
CA ILE A 50 -7.45 10.83 -5.47
C ILE A 50 -6.60 9.57 -5.37
N PHE A 51 -5.31 9.73 -5.07
CA PHE A 51 -4.41 8.62 -4.72
C PHE A 51 -4.20 8.64 -3.20
N HIS A 52 -4.87 7.74 -2.48
CA HIS A 52 -4.66 7.59 -1.04
C HIS A 52 -3.51 6.61 -0.79
N THR A 53 -2.31 7.17 -0.61
CA THR A 53 -1.07 6.42 -0.36
C THR A 53 -0.65 6.40 1.11
N ALA A 54 -1.14 7.38 1.89
CA ALA A 54 -0.75 7.57 3.27
C ALA A 54 -1.29 6.46 4.17
N SER A 55 -0.40 5.70 4.81
CA SER A 55 -0.77 4.66 5.75
C SER A 55 0.37 4.40 6.74
N LEU A 56 0.03 3.89 7.92
CA LEU A 56 1.03 3.59 8.95
C LEU A 56 1.77 2.29 8.61
N PHE A 57 3.08 2.27 8.87
CA PHE A 57 3.94 1.10 8.67
C PHE A 57 4.86 0.93 9.88
N TYR A 58 4.49 0.05 10.80
CA TYR A 58 5.33 -0.34 11.94
C TYR A 58 5.16 -1.84 12.24
N HIS A 59 6.27 -2.54 12.46
CA HIS A 59 6.26 -3.94 12.90
C HIS A 59 6.32 -4.10 14.42
N ALA A 60 6.97 -3.17 15.12
CA ALA A 60 7.09 -3.17 16.57
C ALA A 60 6.10 -2.16 17.17
N VAL A 61 5.06 -2.69 17.84
CA VAL A 61 4.01 -1.90 18.50
C VAL A 61 3.73 -2.52 19.87
N LYS A 62 3.47 -1.69 20.88
CA LYS A 62 3.15 -2.17 22.24
C LYS A 62 1.66 -2.47 22.36
N ASP A 63 0.84 -1.53 21.91
CA ASP A 63 -0.60 -1.69 21.76
C ASP A 63 -0.97 -1.67 20.27
N PRO A 64 -1.10 -2.84 19.62
CA PRO A 64 -1.44 -2.92 18.20
C PRO A 64 -2.77 -2.26 17.83
N GLN A 65 -3.73 -2.22 18.76
CA GLN A 65 -5.05 -1.66 18.48
C GLN A 65 -4.93 -0.14 18.41
N ALA A 66 -4.45 0.48 19.48
CA ALA A 66 -4.38 1.94 19.60
C ALA A 66 -3.27 2.58 18.74
N GLU A 67 -2.15 1.88 18.52
CA GLU A 67 -0.98 2.44 17.83
C GLU A 67 -0.99 2.18 16.31
N LEU A 68 -1.76 1.20 15.82
CA LEU A 68 -1.70 0.78 14.42
C LEU A 68 -3.07 0.58 13.78
N ILE A 69 -3.92 -0.27 14.33
CA ILE A 69 -5.20 -0.64 13.69
C ILE A 69 -6.16 0.56 13.67
N ASP A 70 -6.47 1.12 14.84
CA ASP A 70 -7.38 2.25 14.99
C ASP A 70 -6.96 3.48 14.17
N PRO A 71 -5.70 3.97 14.27
CA PRO A 71 -5.31 5.15 13.52
C PRO A 71 -5.26 4.89 12.01
N THR A 72 -4.95 3.67 11.54
CA THR A 72 -4.99 3.36 10.11
C THR A 72 -6.42 3.32 9.58
N LEU A 73 -7.35 2.73 10.35
CA LEU A 73 -8.77 2.73 10.02
C LEU A 73 -9.35 4.13 10.00
N LYS A 74 -9.16 4.88 11.10
CA LYS A 74 -9.62 6.27 11.21
C LYS A 74 -9.07 7.11 10.07
N GLY A 75 -7.80 6.95 9.75
CA GLY A 75 -7.14 7.66 8.67
C GLY A 75 -7.75 7.42 7.30
N THR A 76 -7.91 6.15 6.97
CA THR A 76 -8.48 5.74 5.68
C THR A 76 -9.92 6.22 5.55
N LEU A 77 -10.74 6.02 6.59
CA LEU A 77 -12.14 6.45 6.60
C LEU A 77 -12.28 7.97 6.52
N ASN A 78 -11.42 8.73 7.19
CA ASN A 78 -11.44 10.19 7.12
C ASN A 78 -11.26 10.69 5.68
N VAL A 79 -10.30 10.14 4.93
CA VAL A 79 -10.10 10.47 3.52
C VAL A 79 -11.30 10.05 2.67
N LEU A 80 -11.81 8.82 2.85
CA LEU A 80 -12.97 8.32 2.10
C LEU A 80 -14.24 9.13 2.37
N GLN A 81 -14.42 9.62 3.60
CA GLN A 81 -15.52 10.51 3.98
C GLN A 81 -15.40 11.87 3.30
N SER A 82 -14.21 12.46 3.25
CA SER A 82 -13.97 13.70 2.49
C SER A 82 -14.26 13.52 1.00
N VAL A 83 -13.82 12.40 0.41
CA VAL A 83 -14.11 12.09 -1.00
C VAL A 83 -15.61 11.94 -1.24
N ALA A 84 -16.34 11.26 -0.35
CA ALA A 84 -17.77 11.07 -0.51
C ALA A 84 -18.57 12.40 -0.50
N LYS A 85 -18.01 13.47 0.07
CA LYS A 85 -18.59 14.82 0.04
C LYS A 85 -18.24 15.62 -1.23
N ALA A 86 -17.26 15.15 -2.02
CA ALA A 86 -16.70 15.89 -3.14
C ALA A 86 -17.22 15.36 -4.49
N PRO A 87 -18.24 16.00 -5.10
CA PRO A 87 -18.87 15.51 -6.33
C PRO A 87 -17.94 15.57 -7.56
N SER A 88 -16.82 16.31 -7.47
CA SER A 88 -15.82 16.36 -8.54
C SER A 88 -15.01 15.07 -8.66
N VAL A 89 -14.90 14.29 -7.59
CA VAL A 89 -14.03 13.12 -7.56
C VAL A 89 -14.68 11.95 -8.31
N LYS A 90 -13.97 11.45 -9.32
CA LYS A 90 -14.37 10.37 -10.23
C LYS A 90 -13.55 9.08 -10.07
N ARG A 91 -12.50 9.08 -9.24
CA ARG A 91 -11.73 7.87 -8.92
C ARG A 91 -10.95 8.03 -7.61
N VAL A 92 -10.92 6.96 -6.82
CA VAL A 92 -9.98 6.81 -5.70
C VAL A 92 -9.09 5.60 -5.98
N VAL A 93 -7.79 5.79 -5.98
CA VAL A 93 -6.80 4.72 -5.95
C VAL A 93 -6.32 4.59 -4.51
N LEU A 94 -6.75 3.52 -3.85
CA LEU A 94 -6.31 3.19 -2.50
C LEU A 94 -5.09 2.26 -2.57
N ILE A 95 -3.96 2.70 -2.01
CA ILE A 95 -2.76 1.86 -1.95
C ILE A 95 -2.85 0.93 -0.74
N LEU A 96 -3.06 -0.35 -1.03
CA LEU A 96 -3.11 -1.42 -0.06
C LEU A 96 -1.82 -2.24 -0.11
N SER A 97 -1.86 -3.51 0.27
CA SER A 97 -0.67 -4.34 0.40
C SER A 97 -0.97 -5.80 0.09
N ILE A 98 0.02 -6.54 -0.42
CA ILE A 98 -0.02 -8.00 -0.47
C ILE A 98 -0.32 -8.64 0.90
N ALA A 99 -0.10 -7.90 1.99
CA ALA A 99 -0.47 -8.27 3.34
C ALA A 99 -1.97 -8.57 3.52
N SER A 100 -2.88 -7.95 2.75
CA SER A 100 -4.31 -8.26 2.81
C SER A 100 -4.74 -9.40 1.85
N VAL A 101 -3.79 -10.02 1.17
CA VAL A 101 -4.03 -11.08 0.16
C VAL A 101 -3.48 -12.43 0.64
N ALA A 102 -2.21 -12.47 1.05
CA ALA A 102 -1.42 -13.70 1.08
C ALA A 102 -1.27 -14.35 2.47
N TYR A 103 -2.03 -13.93 3.49
CA TYR A 103 -1.84 -14.37 4.87
C TYR A 103 -3.09 -15.03 5.45
N ASN A 104 -3.17 -16.35 5.28
CA ASN A 104 -4.24 -17.18 5.83
C ASN A 104 -3.66 -18.48 6.39
N ASP A 105 -4.53 -19.35 6.91
CA ASP A 105 -4.16 -20.64 7.50
C ASP A 105 -3.77 -21.70 6.47
N THR A 106 -3.98 -21.43 5.17
CA THR A 106 -3.71 -22.35 4.08
C THR A 106 -2.29 -22.11 3.56
N PRO A 107 -1.35 -23.06 3.75
CA PRO A 107 0.01 -22.89 3.28
C PRO A 107 0.04 -22.82 1.74
N ALA A 108 0.49 -21.69 1.19
CA ALA A 108 0.78 -21.60 -0.23
C ALA A 108 2.02 -22.46 -0.56
N GLY A 109 1.86 -23.41 -1.48
CA GLY A 109 2.96 -24.20 -1.99
C GLY A 109 3.75 -23.46 -3.08
N PRO A 110 4.88 -24.02 -3.53
CA PRO A 110 5.71 -23.44 -4.61
C PRO A 110 4.96 -23.17 -5.91
N GLU A 111 3.98 -24.02 -6.23
CA GLU A 111 3.16 -23.93 -7.44
C GLU A 111 1.86 -23.15 -7.23
N THR A 112 1.59 -22.69 -6.00
CA THR A 112 0.39 -21.91 -5.70
C THR A 112 0.55 -20.50 -6.27
N VAL A 113 -0.37 -20.12 -7.16
CA VAL A 113 -0.48 -18.77 -7.70
C VAL A 113 -1.49 -17.99 -6.86
N THR A 114 -1.00 -17.05 -6.06
CA THR A 114 -1.83 -16.08 -5.35
C THR A 114 -2.27 -14.98 -6.32
N ASP A 115 -3.57 -14.70 -6.36
CA ASP A 115 -4.15 -13.66 -7.21
C ASP A 115 -5.06 -12.72 -6.39
N GLU A 116 -5.73 -11.79 -7.06
CA GLU A 116 -6.58 -10.78 -6.45
C GLU A 116 -7.84 -11.35 -5.74
N THR A 117 -8.20 -12.61 -5.98
CA THR A 117 -9.34 -13.27 -5.35
C THR A 117 -9.03 -13.73 -3.93
N TRP A 118 -7.75 -13.83 -3.58
CA TRP A 118 -7.29 -14.27 -2.26
C TRP A 118 -7.47 -13.19 -1.21
N TRP A 119 -7.79 -13.61 0.02
CA TRP A 119 -7.88 -12.73 1.17
C TRP A 119 -7.04 -13.28 2.31
N SER A 120 -6.38 -12.37 3.02
CA SER A 120 -5.80 -12.69 4.31
C SER A 120 -6.91 -12.90 5.34
N ASP A 121 -6.69 -13.80 6.30
CA ASP A 121 -7.62 -14.06 7.39
C ASP A 121 -7.28 -13.17 8.60
N PRO A 122 -8.16 -12.23 9.01
CA PRO A 122 -7.95 -11.38 10.18
C PRO A 122 -7.73 -12.18 11.47
N GLU A 123 -8.47 -13.26 11.70
CA GLU A 123 -8.38 -14.04 12.94
C GLU A 123 -7.06 -14.81 12.99
N TRP A 124 -6.64 -15.38 11.88
CA TRP A 124 -5.30 -15.97 11.76
C TRP A 124 -4.20 -14.93 12.01
N CYS A 125 -4.30 -13.75 11.39
CA CYS A 125 -3.33 -12.67 11.57
C CYS A 125 -3.22 -12.24 13.04
N LYS A 126 -4.35 -12.13 13.73
CA LYS A 126 -4.43 -11.82 15.16
C LYS A 126 -3.77 -12.90 16.01
N LYS A 127 -4.11 -14.17 15.79
CA LYS A 127 -3.53 -15.32 16.51
C LYS A 127 -2.01 -15.42 16.31
N ALA A 128 -1.54 -15.18 15.09
CA ALA A 128 -0.12 -15.17 14.73
C ALA A 128 0.60 -13.87 15.13
N LYS A 129 -0.10 -12.92 15.77
CA LYS A 129 0.41 -11.60 16.15
C LYS A 129 1.02 -10.82 14.99
N LYS A 130 0.48 -11.00 13.78
CA LYS A 130 0.86 -10.30 12.54
C LYS A 130 0.10 -8.98 12.44
N TRP A 131 0.37 -8.06 13.36
CA TRP A 131 -0.43 -6.84 13.55
C TRP A 131 -0.50 -5.92 12.33
N TYR A 132 0.62 -5.74 11.62
CA TYR A 132 0.64 -4.98 10.38
C TYR A 132 -0.22 -5.61 9.29
N VAL A 133 -0.17 -6.94 9.18
CA VAL A 133 -0.97 -7.69 8.22
C VAL A 133 -2.45 -7.54 8.56
N LEU A 134 -2.81 -7.75 9.83
CA LEU A 134 -4.16 -7.53 10.33
C LEU A 134 -4.67 -6.11 10.03
N SER A 135 -3.86 -5.09 10.31
CA SER A 135 -4.22 -3.69 10.04
C SER A 135 -4.54 -3.46 8.57
N LYS A 136 -3.71 -3.95 7.65
CA LYS A 136 -3.97 -3.82 6.20
C LYS A 136 -5.19 -4.59 5.74
N THR A 137 -5.43 -5.79 6.28
CA THR A 137 -6.60 -6.61 5.95
C THR A 137 -7.90 -5.92 6.38
N VAL A 138 -8.00 -5.49 7.64
CA VAL A 138 -9.24 -4.88 8.17
C VAL A 138 -9.51 -3.53 7.49
N VAL A 139 -8.47 -2.74 7.18
CA VAL A 139 -8.61 -1.48 6.44
C VAL A 139 -9.18 -1.71 5.05
N GLU A 140 -8.68 -2.73 4.33
CA GLU A 140 -9.23 -3.08 3.02
C GLU A 140 -10.71 -3.49 3.14
N GLU A 141 -11.05 -4.38 4.07
CA GLU A 141 -12.45 -4.80 4.29
C GLU A 141 -13.38 -3.62 4.59
N VAL A 142 -12.95 -2.71 5.45
CA VAL A 142 -13.73 -1.53 5.83
C VAL A 142 -13.87 -0.56 4.66
N ALA A 143 -12.82 -0.37 3.86
CA ALA A 143 -12.91 0.44 2.64
C ALA A 143 -13.92 -0.15 1.63
N TRP A 144 -13.91 -1.47 1.43
CA TRP A 144 -14.90 -2.15 0.58
C TRP A 144 -16.32 -2.03 1.12
N LYS A 145 -16.52 -2.18 2.44
CA LYS A 145 -17.84 -2.00 3.08
C LYS A 145 -18.33 -0.56 2.93
N PHE A 146 -17.47 0.43 3.19
CA PHE A 146 -17.79 1.85 3.02
C PHE A 146 -18.29 2.17 1.60
N VAL A 147 -17.63 1.62 0.57
CA VAL A 147 -18.03 1.82 -0.83
C VAL A 147 -19.35 1.11 -1.16
N LYS A 148 -19.58 -0.09 -0.61
CA LYS A 148 -20.82 -0.86 -0.85
C LYS A 148 -22.05 -0.23 -0.17
N GLU A 149 -21.93 0.17 1.10
CA GLU A 149 -23.05 0.69 1.89
C GLU A 149 -23.54 2.08 1.46
N LYS A 150 -22.73 2.80 0.67
CA LYS A 150 -23.08 4.12 0.12
C LYS A 150 -23.76 4.05 -1.26
N ASP A 151 -24.32 2.90 -1.64
CA ASP A 151 -25.16 2.59 -2.81
C ASP A 151 -25.14 3.62 -3.97
N VAL A 152 -24.47 3.23 -5.06
CA VAL A 152 -24.83 3.50 -6.47
C VAL A 152 -24.57 4.89 -7.08
N ALA A 153 -24.34 5.98 -6.34
CA ALA A 153 -23.95 7.26 -6.98
C ALA A 153 -22.43 7.45 -7.19
N LEU A 154 -21.61 6.69 -6.45
CA LEU A 154 -20.13 6.78 -6.41
C LEU A 154 -19.42 5.62 -7.13
N ALA A 155 -20.15 4.80 -7.90
CA ALA A 155 -19.60 3.66 -8.65
C ALA A 155 -18.66 4.04 -9.82
N HIS A 156 -18.23 5.29 -9.89
CA HIS A 156 -17.06 5.70 -10.65
C HIS A 156 -15.91 5.87 -9.65
N ILE A 157 -15.34 4.77 -9.14
CA ILE A 157 -14.03 4.77 -8.48
C ILE A 157 -12.95 4.38 -9.50
N LEU A 158 -13.31 4.37 -10.78
CA LEU A 158 -12.73 3.46 -11.74
C LEU A 158 -12.62 4.05 -13.17
N ALA A 159 -12.09 5.27 -13.34
CA ALA A 159 -11.19 5.64 -14.46
C ALA A 159 -10.31 6.83 -14.04
N PHE A 160 -8.98 6.75 -14.09
CA PHE A 160 -8.15 7.95 -14.25
C PHE A 160 -7.89 8.05 -15.75
N GLU A 161 -7.59 6.92 -16.39
CA GLU A 161 -7.43 6.84 -17.85
C GLU A 161 -8.24 5.70 -18.51
N ASN A 162 -8.53 4.59 -17.80
CA ASN A 162 -9.25 3.43 -18.35
C ASN A 162 -10.51 3.06 -17.52
N PRO A 163 -11.73 3.25 -18.08
CA PRO A 163 -13.01 2.93 -17.43
C PRO A 163 -13.29 1.45 -17.16
N SER A 164 -12.59 0.53 -17.82
CA SER A 164 -12.80 -0.91 -17.61
C SER A 164 -12.08 -1.46 -16.36
N VAL A 165 -11.13 -0.69 -15.82
CA VAL A 165 -10.30 -1.06 -14.67
C VAL A 165 -11.15 -1.05 -13.42
N ASN A 166 -11.22 -2.18 -12.70
CA ASN A 166 -11.99 -2.33 -11.48
C ASN A 166 -11.32 -3.32 -10.51
N GLY A 167 -11.73 -3.32 -9.24
CA GLY A 167 -11.22 -4.31 -8.28
C GLY A 167 -9.79 -4.05 -7.81
N ARG A 168 -9.14 -5.13 -7.38
CA ARG A 168 -7.74 -5.13 -6.91
C ARG A 168 -6.79 -5.36 -8.08
N TYR A 169 -5.53 -4.98 -7.90
CA TYR A 169 -4.44 -5.24 -8.83
C TYR A 169 -3.18 -5.57 -8.02
N LEU A 170 -2.63 -6.78 -8.17
CA LEU A 170 -1.37 -7.15 -7.55
C LEU A 170 -0.21 -6.59 -8.38
N THR A 171 0.67 -5.84 -7.72
CA THR A 171 1.84 -5.21 -8.33
C THR A 171 3.12 -5.76 -7.71
N MET A 172 3.38 -7.06 -7.91
CA MET A 172 4.58 -7.76 -7.43
C MET A 172 5.26 -8.51 -8.57
N GLU A 173 6.56 -8.28 -8.78
CA GLU A 173 7.31 -8.95 -9.85
C GLU A 173 7.53 -10.43 -9.55
N ARG A 174 8.12 -10.73 -8.38
CA ARG A 174 8.30 -12.10 -7.88
C ARG A 174 8.47 -12.14 -6.37
N VAL A 175 8.22 -13.31 -5.78
CA VAL A 175 8.57 -13.61 -4.39
C VAL A 175 9.97 -14.20 -4.33
N ALA A 176 10.85 -13.59 -3.54
CA ALA A 176 12.22 -14.06 -3.34
C ALA A 176 12.52 -14.23 -1.85
N HIS A 177 13.24 -15.30 -1.52
CA HIS A 177 13.87 -15.44 -0.22
C HIS A 177 15.06 -14.49 -0.13
N TYR A 178 15.38 -14.00 1.08
CA TYR A 178 16.51 -13.08 1.28
C TYR A 178 17.84 -13.63 0.75
N SER A 179 18.06 -14.95 0.79
CA SER A 179 19.29 -15.55 0.22
C SER A 179 19.44 -15.24 -1.27
N GLY A 180 18.36 -15.33 -2.06
CA GLY A 180 18.40 -15.01 -3.48
C GLY A 180 18.60 -13.51 -3.74
N ILE A 181 18.07 -12.65 -2.88
CA ILE A 181 18.35 -11.20 -2.95
C ILE A 181 19.81 -10.91 -2.62
N VAL A 182 20.36 -11.55 -1.58
CA VAL A 182 21.76 -11.45 -1.17
C VAL A 182 22.72 -11.92 -2.27
N GLU A 183 22.39 -13.01 -2.95
CA GLU A 183 23.16 -13.51 -4.10
C GLU A 183 23.23 -12.45 -5.21
N ILE A 184 22.08 -11.89 -5.61
CA ILE A 184 22.01 -10.82 -6.62
C ILE A 184 22.80 -9.58 -6.18
N MET A 185 22.65 -9.16 -4.93
CA MET A 185 23.35 -7.98 -4.41
C MET A 185 24.88 -8.18 -4.43
N ARG A 186 25.39 -9.39 -4.22
CA ARG A 186 26.84 -9.67 -4.32
C ARG A 186 27.37 -9.55 -5.74
N GLU A 187 26.57 -9.97 -6.71
CA GLU A 187 26.93 -9.84 -8.11
C GLU A 187 26.95 -8.37 -8.54
N ILE A 188 25.99 -7.58 -8.07
CA ILE A 188 25.86 -6.15 -8.43
C ILE A 188 26.87 -5.28 -7.65
N TYR A 189 27.09 -5.58 -6.37
CA TYR A 189 27.90 -4.77 -5.45
C TYR A 189 28.94 -5.63 -4.71
N PRO A 190 29.96 -6.15 -5.41
CA PRO A 190 30.94 -7.08 -4.82
C PRO A 190 31.77 -6.46 -3.69
N GLU A 191 31.90 -5.13 -3.65
CA GLU A 191 32.68 -4.40 -2.65
C GLU A 191 31.91 -4.19 -1.32
N LEU A 192 30.59 -4.42 -1.30
CA LEU A 192 29.80 -4.22 -0.09
C LEU A 192 29.93 -5.43 0.86
N PRO A 193 29.97 -5.22 2.19
CA PRO A 193 30.06 -6.30 3.17
C PRO A 193 28.71 -7.03 3.33
N ILE A 194 28.31 -7.83 2.34
CA ILE A 194 27.00 -8.48 2.29
C ILE A 194 27.00 -9.83 3.06
N PRO A 195 26.05 -10.06 4.00
CA PRO A 195 26.03 -11.23 4.89
C PRO A 195 25.99 -12.60 4.19
N THR A 196 26.87 -13.54 4.57
CA THR A 196 27.00 -14.90 3.97
C THR A 196 26.19 -15.99 4.66
N LYS A 197 25.68 -15.72 5.86
CA LYS A 197 24.94 -16.69 6.65
C LYS A 197 23.53 -16.21 6.93
N CYS A 198 22.57 -17.13 6.86
CA CYS A 198 21.20 -16.89 7.33
C CYS A 198 21.18 -16.71 8.86
N ALA A 199 20.13 -16.04 9.34
CA ALA A 199 19.97 -15.75 10.76
C ALA A 199 19.72 -17.01 11.60
N ASP A 200 19.16 -18.07 11.00
CA ASP A 200 19.00 -19.38 11.60
C ASP A 200 19.24 -20.50 10.56
N ASP A 201 19.28 -21.74 11.03
CA ASP A 201 19.49 -22.93 10.21
C ASP A 201 18.16 -23.61 9.82
N LYS A 202 17.03 -22.88 9.90
CA LYS A 202 15.72 -23.43 9.52
C LYS A 202 15.61 -23.51 8.00
N PRO A 203 14.78 -24.43 7.47
CA PRO A 203 14.45 -24.44 6.04
C PRO A 203 13.94 -23.06 5.60
N PHE A 204 14.34 -22.64 4.39
CA PHE A 204 13.83 -21.40 3.83
C PHE A 204 12.32 -21.44 3.70
N ALA A 205 11.68 -20.29 3.93
CA ALA A 205 10.25 -20.16 3.75
C ALA A 205 9.87 -20.56 2.32
N THR A 206 8.80 -21.35 2.20
CA THR A 206 8.23 -21.78 0.92
C THR A 206 7.91 -20.56 0.07
N LYS A 207 8.42 -20.54 -1.15
CA LYS A 207 8.05 -19.52 -2.14
C LYS A 207 6.62 -19.80 -2.60
N TYR A 208 5.92 -18.76 -3.01
CA TYR A 208 4.66 -18.85 -3.74
C TYR A 208 4.76 -17.93 -4.96
N LEU A 209 3.89 -18.15 -5.93
CA LEU A 209 3.79 -17.31 -7.12
C LEU A 209 2.71 -16.27 -6.93
N VAL A 210 2.86 -15.12 -7.58
CA VAL A 210 1.86 -14.05 -7.57
C VAL A 210 1.45 -13.77 -9.01
N SER A 211 0.14 -13.76 -9.27
CA SER A 211 -0.38 -13.39 -10.59
C SER A 211 0.00 -11.96 -10.94
N LYS A 212 0.36 -11.77 -12.21
CA LYS A 212 0.68 -10.46 -12.80
C LYS A 212 -0.31 -10.07 -13.90
N GLU A 213 -1.32 -10.90 -14.15
CA GLU A 213 -2.18 -10.79 -15.33
C GLU A 213 -2.95 -9.47 -15.36
N ARG A 214 -3.58 -9.09 -14.23
CA ARG A 214 -4.35 -7.84 -14.15
C ARG A 214 -3.46 -6.61 -14.27
N ALA A 215 -2.29 -6.60 -13.64
CA ALA A 215 -1.36 -5.48 -13.78
C ALA A 215 -0.85 -5.36 -15.23
N LYS A 216 -0.49 -6.48 -15.87
CA LYS A 216 -0.06 -6.51 -17.27
C LYS A 216 -1.16 -6.09 -18.24
N SER A 217 -2.44 -6.36 -17.93
CA SER A 217 -3.55 -5.88 -18.77
C SER A 217 -3.70 -4.35 -18.78
N LEU A 218 -3.04 -3.65 -17.84
CA LEU A 218 -2.90 -2.19 -17.84
C LEU A 218 -1.67 -1.70 -18.63
N GLY A 219 -0.91 -2.59 -19.25
CA GLY A 219 0.36 -2.26 -19.92
C GLY A 219 1.55 -2.12 -18.97
N ILE A 220 1.46 -2.65 -17.74
CA ILE A 220 2.57 -2.61 -16.78
C ILE A 220 3.59 -3.69 -17.16
N ASP A 221 4.78 -3.23 -17.56
CA ASP A 221 5.96 -4.07 -17.67
C ASP A 221 6.76 -4.02 -16.37
N PHE A 222 6.84 -5.17 -15.70
CA PHE A 222 7.55 -5.30 -14.44
C PHE A 222 9.05 -5.29 -14.67
N ILE A 223 9.75 -4.35 -14.02
CA ILE A 223 11.21 -4.32 -13.98
C ILE A 223 11.69 -5.56 -13.18
N PRO A 224 12.52 -6.43 -13.77
CA PRO A 224 13.09 -7.57 -13.06
C PRO A 224 13.84 -7.13 -11.80
N VAL A 225 13.72 -7.87 -10.69
CA VAL A 225 14.32 -7.43 -9.41
C VAL A 225 15.84 -7.23 -9.47
N ASP A 226 16.55 -7.97 -10.32
CA ASP A 226 17.99 -7.81 -10.57
C ASP A 226 18.33 -6.48 -11.25
N GLN A 227 17.40 -5.92 -12.02
CA GLN A 227 17.50 -4.57 -12.56
C GLN A 227 17.06 -3.54 -11.54
N GLY A 228 16.00 -3.81 -10.77
CA GLY A 228 15.47 -2.89 -9.76
C GLY A 228 16.34 -2.72 -8.51
N LEU A 229 17.30 -3.61 -8.28
CA LEU A 229 18.30 -3.51 -7.19
C LEU A 229 19.56 -2.73 -7.58
N LYS A 230 19.72 -2.38 -8.87
CA LYS A 230 20.79 -1.50 -9.37
C LYS A 230 20.42 -0.04 -9.16
#